data_AF-A0A2I0KKT0-F1
#
_entry.id   AF-A0A2I0KKT0-F1
#
_cell.length_a   1.000
_cell.length_b   1.000
_cell.length_c   1.000
_cell.angle_alpha   90.00
_cell.angle_beta   90.00
_cell.angle_gamma   90.00
#
_symmetry.space_group_name_H-M   'P 1'
#
loop_
_entity.id
_entity.type
_entity.pdbx_description
1 polymer ?
#
loop_
_entity_poly.entity_id
_entity_poly.type
_entity_poly.pdbx_seq_one_letter_code
_entity_poly.pdbx_strand_id
1 'polypeptide(L)'
;MSGEKILAFFIIALSCFRLLRFAESKVPQEEVDALREITGAMGAKYWDFDADSCEIRKVGLTQDPPKGSESSIGCSCNVGNDTFCHVVRMYKSLI
;
A
#
# COMPACT_ATOMS: atom_id res chain seq x y z
N MET A 1 37.36 -23.46 8.80
CA MET A 1 36.04 -23.85 8.28
C MET A 1 36.03 -23.54 6.78
N SER A 2 35.98 -24.56 5.92
CA SER A 2 36.26 -24.43 4.46
C SER A 2 35.29 -23.45 3.78
N GLY A 3 35.82 -22.57 2.93
CA GLY A 3 35.09 -21.46 2.29
C GLY A 3 33.88 -21.91 1.45
N GLU A 4 33.88 -23.15 0.97
CA GLU A 4 32.75 -23.75 0.25
C GLU A 4 31.49 -23.88 1.12
N LYS A 5 31.66 -24.16 2.42
CA LYS A 5 30.54 -24.23 3.38
C LYS A 5 29.92 -22.85 3.59
N ILE A 6 30.75 -21.82 3.64
CA ILE A 6 30.31 -20.43 3.81
C ILE A 6 29.50 -19.98 2.59
N LEU A 7 29.98 -20.29 1.38
CA LEU A 7 29.28 -19.96 0.14
C LEU A 7 27.89 -20.63 0.05
N ALA A 8 27.81 -21.91 0.44
CA ALA A 8 26.53 -22.63 0.49
C ALA A 8 25.54 -22.00 1.49
N PHE A 9 26.01 -21.60 2.68
CA PHE A 9 25.17 -20.90 3.66
C PHE A 9 24.62 -19.56 3.12
N PHE A 10 25.43 -18.77 2.41
CA PHE A 10 24.98 -17.51 1.81
C PHE A 10 23.94 -17.73 0.70
N ILE A 11 24.12 -18.73 -0.16
CA ILE A 11 23.16 -19.07 -1.22
C ILE A 11 21.82 -19.49 -0.60
N ILE A 12 21.85 -20.34 0.43
CA ILE A 12 20.65 -20.79 1.13
C ILE A 12 19.95 -19.59 1.79
N ALA A 13 20.69 -18.75 2.52
CA ALA A 13 20.12 -17.56 3.16
C ALA A 13 19.47 -16.62 2.12
N LEU A 14 20.15 -16.29 1.03
CA LEU A 14 19.62 -15.44 -0.05
C LEU A 14 18.38 -16.06 -0.72
N SER A 15 18.33 -17.39 -0.87
CA SER A 15 17.15 -18.09 -1.40
C SER A 15 15.95 -18.02 -0.45
N CYS A 16 16.19 -18.12 0.87
CA CYS A 16 15.14 -17.94 1.88
C CYS A 16 14.62 -16.49 1.92
N PHE A 17 15.48 -15.49 1.67
CA PHE A 17 15.06 -14.09 1.55
C PHE A 17 14.13 -13.84 0.34
N ARG A 18 14.27 -14.60 -0.74
CA ARG A 18 13.36 -14.52 -1.90
C ARG A 18 11.97 -15.12 -1.61
N LEU A 19 11.88 -16.06 -0.67
CA LEU A 19 10.64 -16.69 -0.22
C LEU A 19 9.92 -15.89 0.87
N LEU A 20 10.65 -15.03 1.59
CA LEU A 20 10.07 -13.89 2.30
C LEU A 20 9.56 -12.87 1.29
N ARG A 21 8.59 -13.26 0.45
CA ARG A 21 7.68 -12.29 -0.14
C ARG A 21 7.07 -11.57 1.05
N PHE A 22 7.45 -10.31 1.22
CA PHE A 22 6.69 -9.36 2.00
C PHE A 22 5.22 -9.60 1.67
N ALA A 23 4.36 -9.65 2.69
CA ALA A 23 2.94 -9.49 2.44
C ALA A 23 2.81 -8.16 1.72
N GLU A 24 2.78 -8.23 0.39
CA GLU A 24 2.46 -7.12 -0.49
C GLU A 24 1.16 -6.60 0.06
N SER A 25 1.10 -5.29 0.37
CA SER A 25 0.01 -4.70 1.13
C SER A 25 -1.26 -4.59 0.28
N LYS A 26 -1.68 -5.73 -0.27
CA LYS A 26 -2.64 -5.84 -1.34
C LYS A 26 -4.02 -5.59 -0.77
N VAL A 27 -4.53 -4.42 -1.08
CA VAL A 27 -5.90 -4.04 -0.79
C VAL A 27 -6.85 -4.80 -1.72
N PRO A 28 -7.93 -5.42 -1.21
CA PRO A 28 -8.87 -6.14 -2.02
C PRO A 28 -9.58 -5.19 -3.00
N GLN A 29 -9.91 -5.69 -4.20
CA GLN A 29 -10.40 -4.83 -5.28
C GLN A 29 -11.72 -4.14 -4.90
N GLU A 30 -12.55 -4.78 -4.09
CA GLU A 30 -13.81 -4.21 -3.62
C GLU A 30 -13.59 -2.92 -2.80
N GLU A 31 -12.52 -2.88 -1.99
CA GLU A 31 -12.14 -1.67 -1.25
C GLU A 31 -11.56 -0.60 -2.16
N VAL A 32 -10.76 -0.99 -3.16
CA VAL A 32 -10.20 -0.05 -4.16
C VAL A 32 -11.33 0.66 -4.91
N ASP A 33 -12.35 -0.08 -5.32
CA ASP A 33 -13.50 0.45 -6.04
C ASP A 33 -14.37 1.33 -5.14
N ALA A 34 -14.62 0.89 -3.90
CA ALA A 34 -15.35 1.69 -2.90
C ALA A 34 -14.62 3.01 -2.57
N LEU A 35 -13.29 2.98 -2.40
CA LEU A 35 -12.50 4.19 -2.17
C LEU A 35 -12.58 5.15 -3.35
N ARG A 36 -12.55 4.64 -4.59
CA ARG A 36 -12.73 5.46 -5.79
C ARG A 36 -14.11 6.12 -5.82
N GLU A 37 -15.17 5.39 -5.44
CA GLU A 37 -16.51 5.94 -5.36
C GLU A 37 -16.62 7.02 -4.27
N ILE A 38 -16.13 6.74 -3.06
CA ILE A 38 -16.13 7.69 -1.93
C ILE A 38 -15.37 8.96 -2.30
N THR A 39 -14.16 8.84 -2.85
CA THR A 39 -13.33 9.98 -3.22
C THR A 39 -13.93 10.78 -4.37
N GLY A 40 -14.57 10.10 -5.34
CA GLY A 40 -15.37 10.74 -6.37
C GLY A 40 -16.55 11.52 -5.80
N ALA A 41 -17.28 10.96 -4.83
CA ALA A 41 -18.38 11.63 -4.12
C ALA A 41 -17.89 12.85 -3.31
N MET A 42 -16.66 12.80 -2.78
CA MET A 42 -15.98 13.95 -2.15
C MET A 42 -15.44 14.98 -3.16
N GLY A 43 -15.72 14.81 -4.45
CA GLY A 43 -15.30 15.72 -5.52
C GLY A 43 -13.84 15.56 -5.96
N ALA A 44 -13.11 14.54 -5.53
CA ALA A 44 -11.76 14.30 -6.01
C ALA A 44 -11.80 13.89 -7.49
N LYS A 45 -11.42 14.82 -8.38
CA LYS A 45 -11.32 14.56 -9.82
C LYS A 45 -10.03 13.84 -10.19
N TYR A 46 -9.00 14.05 -9.39
CA TYR A 46 -7.71 13.43 -9.54
C TYR A 46 -7.55 12.46 -8.38
N TRP A 47 -7.55 11.17 -8.68
CA TRP A 47 -7.42 10.08 -7.72
C TRP A 47 -6.50 9.01 -8.30
N ASP A 48 -5.43 8.71 -7.58
CA ASP A 48 -4.47 7.66 -7.90
C ASP A 48 -4.04 7.00 -6.58
N PHE A 49 -4.46 5.76 -6.41
CA PHE A 49 -4.22 4.94 -5.23
C PHE A 49 -3.56 3.64 -5.68
N ASP A 50 -2.42 3.34 -5.05
CA ASP A 50 -1.68 2.12 -5.24
C ASP A 50 -2.11 1.08 -4.20
N ALA A 51 -2.90 0.12 -4.65
CA ALA A 51 -3.45 -0.94 -3.82
C ALA A 51 -2.40 -1.95 -3.37
N ASP A 52 -1.24 -2.06 -4.02
CA ASP A 52 -0.21 -3.02 -3.64
C ASP A 52 0.71 -2.45 -2.55
N SER A 53 0.91 -1.13 -2.51
CA SER A 53 1.69 -0.42 -1.48
C SER A 53 0.85 0.28 -0.40
N CYS A 54 -0.48 0.32 -0.56
CA CYS A 54 -1.38 1.13 0.26
C CYS A 54 -0.93 2.61 0.32
N GLU A 55 -0.67 3.20 -0.84
CA GLU A 55 -0.25 4.60 -0.92
C GLU A 55 -1.17 5.42 -1.83
N ILE A 56 -1.51 6.63 -1.38
CA ILE A 56 -2.15 7.62 -2.25
C ILE A 56 -1.04 8.34 -3.01
N ARG A 57 -0.98 8.14 -4.32
CA ARG A 57 -0.07 8.87 -5.21
C ARG A 57 -0.63 10.23 -5.58
N LYS A 58 -1.96 10.35 -5.68
CA LYS A 58 -2.63 11.61 -6.01
C LYS A 58 -4.06 11.63 -5.49
N VAL A 59 -4.47 12.73 -4.87
CA VAL A 59 -5.88 12.98 -4.53
C VAL A 59 -6.15 14.49 -4.52
N GLY A 60 -7.18 14.95 -5.23
CA GLY A 60 -7.47 16.38 -5.30
C GLY A 60 -8.66 16.76 -6.19
N LEU A 61 -9.20 17.95 -5.93
CA LEU A 61 -10.15 18.64 -6.81
C LEU A 61 -9.47 19.12 -8.10
N THR A 62 -8.20 19.54 -7.95
CA THR A 62 -7.28 20.01 -8.98
C THR A 62 -6.10 19.04 -9.11
N GLN A 63 -5.41 19.09 -10.24
CA GLN A 63 -4.24 18.25 -10.50
C GLN A 63 -3.13 18.46 -9.46
N ASP A 64 -2.94 19.71 -9.06
CA ASP A 64 -2.07 20.13 -7.97
C ASP A 64 -2.93 20.55 -6.77
N PRO A 65 -2.86 19.85 -5.63
CA PRO A 65 -3.56 20.26 -4.42
C PRO A 65 -3.07 21.65 -3.94
N PRO A 66 -3.93 22.44 -3.27
CA PRO A 66 -3.48 23.65 -2.59
C PRO A 66 -2.31 23.38 -1.66
N LYS A 67 -1.35 24.31 -1.57
CA LYS A 67 -0.20 24.17 -0.66
C LYS A 67 -0.67 23.91 0.76
N GLY A 68 -0.14 22.85 1.38
CA GLY A 68 -0.50 22.41 2.73
C GLY A 68 -1.72 21.49 2.80
N SER A 69 -2.35 21.15 1.67
CA SER A 69 -3.29 20.04 1.64
C SER A 69 -2.56 18.74 1.95
N GLU A 70 -3.15 17.91 2.79
CA GLU A 70 -2.58 16.63 3.20
C GLU A 70 -3.57 15.52 2.94
N SER A 71 -3.09 14.36 2.53
CA SER A 71 -3.92 13.17 2.41
C SER A 71 -3.12 11.95 2.78
N SER A 72 -3.75 11.06 3.54
CA SER A 72 -3.13 9.85 4.04
C SER A 72 -4.13 8.73 4.03
N ILE A 73 -3.64 7.53 3.74
CA ILE A 73 -4.39 6.28 3.88
C ILE A 73 -3.59 5.36 4.79
N GLY A 74 -4.28 4.54 5.56
CA GLY A 74 -3.64 3.51 6.36
C GLY A 74 -4.36 2.20 6.17
N CYS A 75 -3.58 1.17 5.86
CA CYS A 75 -4.05 -0.21 5.78
C CYS A 75 -3.52 -1.04 6.95
N SER A 76 -4.23 -2.11 7.26
CA SER A 76 -3.85 -3.14 8.21
C SER A 76 -3.97 -4.50 7.57
N CYS A 77 -2.88 -5.27 7.59
CA CYS A 77 -2.82 -6.63 7.05
C CYS A 77 -3.11 -7.71 8.11
N ASN A 78 -3.59 -7.30 9.28
CA ASN A 78 -3.93 -8.19 10.39
C ASN A 78 -5.41 -8.02 10.77
N VAL A 79 -6.26 -7.86 9.76
CA VAL A 79 -7.71 -7.74 9.92
C VAL A 79 -8.32 -9.05 9.47
N GLY A 80 -8.94 -9.78 10.40
CA GLY A 80 -9.53 -11.08 10.10
C GLY A 80 -8.48 -12.18 9.86
N ASN A 81 -8.88 -13.20 9.08
CA ASN A 81 -8.09 -14.40 8.78
C ASN A 81 -7.79 -14.53 7.27
N ASP A 82 -7.80 -13.43 6.52
CA ASP A 82 -7.46 -13.45 5.10
C ASP A 82 -6.02 -12.97 4.85
N THR A 83 -5.61 -13.04 3.58
CA THR A 83 -4.26 -12.69 3.13
C THR A 83 -4.17 -11.25 2.60
N PHE A 84 -5.24 -10.47 2.71
CA PHE A 84 -5.32 -9.12 2.17
C PHE A 84 -5.04 -8.09 3.27
N CYS A 85 -4.77 -6.87 2.83
CA CYS A 85 -4.65 -5.72 3.73
C CYS A 85 -5.89 -4.85 3.56
N HIS A 86 -6.48 -4.45 4.67
CA HIS A 86 -7.72 -3.69 4.67
C HIS A 86 -7.46 -2.23 5.01
N VAL A 87 -8.13 -1.33 4.32
CA VAL A 87 -8.07 0.10 4.60
C VAL A 87 -8.80 0.38 5.90
N VAL A 88 -8.08 0.84 6.92
CA VAL A 88 -8.63 1.12 8.26
C VAL A 88 -8.80 2.60 8.53
N ARG A 89 -8.09 3.46 7.78
CA ARG A 89 -8.18 4.91 7.93
C ARG A 89 -7.91 5.61 6.61
N MET A 90 -8.62 6.71 6.41
CA MET A 90 -8.37 7.67 5.36
C MET A 90 -8.52 9.07 5.95
N TYR A 91 -7.58 9.95 5.66
CA TYR A 91 -7.58 11.34 6.10
C TYR A 91 -7.34 12.27 4.91
N LYS A 92 -8.07 13.38 4.89
CA LYS A 92 -7.89 14.46 3.94
C LYS A 92 -8.02 15.80 4.66
N SER A 93 -6.97 16.62 4.55
CA SER A 93 -6.95 18.01 5.00
C SER A 93 -6.97 18.93 3.79
N LEU A 94 -7.99 19.77 3.71
CA LEU A 94 -8.05 20.91 2.81
C LEU A 94 -7.96 22.14 3.72
N ILE A 95 -6.84 22.86 3.66
CA ILE A 95 -6.71 24.17 4.33
C ILE A 95 -7.71 25.16 3.73
#